data_AF-A0A9N9AJ67-F1
#
_entry.id   AF-A0A9N9AJ67-F1
#
_cell.length_a   1.000
_cell.length_b   1.000
_cell.length_c   1.000
_cell.angle_alpha   90.00
_cell.angle_beta   90.00
_cell.angle_gamma   90.00
#
_symmetry.space_group_name_H-M   'P 1'
#
loop_
_entity.id
_entity.type
_entity.pdbx_description
1 polymer ?
#
loop_
_entity_poly.entity_id
_entity_poly.type
_entity_poly.pdbx_seq_one_letter_code
_entity_poly.pdbx_strand_id
1 'polypeptide(L)'
;MAMTDDLLTFVINEKIVILGIGAALVLAIAFWIFGRCKDPRGNNFIVFNCIVILYDFIFETIFLINNSRDVEFLFLPTLLAFFTPLLVNLLMAFITIIVQCCIVKDKAFKDWFREHFRFAAVMTILAAADINFLRLVCSGYGKFSMFSCEFSTRTAMKMIVLVEFFNSFIEDIPQLTIQ
;
A
#
# COMPACT_ATOMS: atom_id res chain seq x y z
N MET A 1 5.62 -38.40 -22.87
CA MET A 1 6.82 -37.98 -22.10
C MET A 1 6.80 -36.46 -21.91
N ALA A 2 6.67 -35.65 -22.96
CA ALA A 2 6.49 -34.18 -22.83
C ALA A 2 5.24 -33.75 -22.00
N MET A 3 4.08 -34.37 -22.24
CA MET A 3 2.82 -34.01 -21.54
C MET A 3 2.83 -34.28 -20.02
N THR A 4 3.64 -35.25 -19.57
CA THR A 4 3.80 -35.58 -18.14
C THR A 4 4.75 -34.60 -17.43
N ASP A 5 5.75 -34.07 -18.15
CA ASP A 5 6.68 -33.07 -17.61
C ASP A 5 6.00 -31.70 -17.49
N ASP A 6 5.13 -31.32 -18.44
CA ASP A 6 4.32 -30.10 -18.36
C ASP A 6 3.32 -30.15 -17.20
N LEU A 7 2.65 -31.30 -17.00
CA LEU A 7 1.71 -31.49 -15.89
C LEU A 7 2.43 -31.42 -14.53
N LEU A 8 3.62 -32.02 -14.43
CA LEU A 8 4.42 -31.99 -13.20
C LEU A 8 4.90 -30.56 -12.90
N THR A 9 5.35 -29.83 -13.91
CA THR A 9 5.80 -28.44 -13.78
C THR A 9 4.66 -27.51 -13.37
N PHE A 10 3.47 -27.69 -13.96
CA PHE A 10 2.26 -26.97 -13.56
C PHE A 10 1.90 -27.22 -12.09
N VAL A 11 1.84 -28.48 -11.66
CA VAL A 11 1.50 -28.84 -10.27
C VAL A 11 2.54 -28.31 -9.28
N ILE A 12 3.83 -28.27 -9.64
CA ILE A 12 4.88 -27.71 -8.79
C ILE A 12 4.71 -26.19 -8.65
N ASN A 13 4.45 -25.46 -9.73
CA ASN A 13 4.26 -24.01 -9.71
C ASN A 13 3.04 -23.61 -8.84
N GLU A 14 1.92 -24.31 -9.00
CA GLU A 14 0.72 -24.09 -8.17
C GLU A 14 1.00 -24.28 -6.67
N LYS A 15 1.74 -25.34 -6.32
CA LYS A 15 2.14 -25.59 -4.92
C LYS A 15 3.05 -24.49 -4.37
N ILE A 16 3.97 -23.95 -5.17
CA ILE A 16 4.85 -22.84 -4.77
C ILE A 16 4.03 -21.58 -4.50
N VAL A 17 3.06 -21.26 -5.35
CA VAL A 17 2.17 -20.10 -5.16
C VAL A 17 1.36 -20.23 -3.86
N ILE A 18 0.74 -21.40 -3.64
CA ILE A 18 -0.02 -21.68 -2.41
C ILE A 18 0.86 -21.58 -1.16
N LEU A 19 2.08 -22.13 -1.23
CA LEU A 19 3.04 -22.04 -0.13
C LEU A 19 3.43 -20.57 0.16
N GLY A 20 3.64 -19.77 -0.89
CA GLY A 20 3.97 -18.35 -0.77
C GLY A 20 2.86 -17.54 -0.10
N ILE A 21 1.62 -17.73 -0.53
CA ILE A 21 0.43 -17.10 0.08
C ILE A 21 0.29 -17.53 1.54
N GLY A 22 0.43 -18.83 1.81
CA GLY A 22 0.37 -19.37 3.17
C GLY A 22 1.44 -18.76 4.09
N ALA A 23 2.69 -18.64 3.61
CA ALA A 23 3.78 -18.03 4.36
C ALA A 23 3.52 -16.54 4.64
N ALA A 24 3.04 -15.78 3.64
CA ALA A 24 2.70 -14.38 3.82
C ALA A 24 1.58 -14.18 4.87
N LEU A 25 0.56 -15.03 4.85
CA LEU A 25 -0.52 -15.02 5.85
C LEU A 25 -0.01 -15.34 7.25
N VAL A 26 0.85 -16.35 7.41
CA VAL A 26 1.43 -16.68 8.71
C VAL A 26 2.28 -15.53 9.25
N LEU A 27 3.09 -14.89 8.40
CA LEU A 27 3.86 -13.71 8.78
C LEU A 27 2.95 -12.53 9.16
N ALA A 28 1.88 -12.29 8.40
CA ALA A 28 0.89 -11.25 8.70
C ALA A 28 0.26 -11.44 10.09
N ILE A 29 -0.18 -12.68 10.38
CA ILE A 29 -0.76 -13.05 11.67
C ILE A 29 0.28 -12.89 12.79
N ALA A 30 1.53 -13.31 12.57
CA ALA A 30 2.60 -13.16 13.56
C ALA A 30 2.87 -11.69 13.90
N PHE A 31 2.97 -10.81 12.89
CA PHE A 31 3.11 -9.38 13.10
C PHE A 31 1.87 -8.77 13.79
N TRP A 32 0.67 -9.14 13.37
CA TRP A 32 -0.55 -8.68 14.02
C TRP A 32 -0.59 -9.07 15.50
N ILE A 33 -0.30 -10.33 15.84
CA ILE A 33 -0.21 -10.81 17.22
C ILE A 33 0.84 -10.01 17.98
N PHE A 34 2.04 -9.84 17.41
CA PHE A 34 3.12 -9.08 18.02
C PHE A 34 2.68 -7.64 18.37
N GLY A 35 2.07 -6.94 17.42
CA GLY A 35 1.53 -5.59 17.63
C GLY A 35 0.47 -5.57 18.73
N ARG A 36 -0.49 -6.50 18.70
CA ARG A 36 -1.56 -6.62 19.71
C ARG A 36 -1.02 -6.92 21.10
N CYS A 37 -0.01 -7.78 21.23
CA CYS A 37 0.63 -8.10 22.50
C CYS A 37 1.39 -6.90 23.08
N LYS A 38 2.03 -6.09 22.23
CA LYS A 38 2.78 -4.88 22.63
C LYS A 38 1.87 -3.72 23.01
N ASP A 39 0.87 -3.43 22.19
CA ASP A 39 -0.14 -2.41 22.48
C ASP A 39 -1.50 -2.74 21.86
N PRO A 40 -2.47 -3.20 22.65
CA PRO A 40 -3.81 -3.48 22.15
C PRO A 40 -4.61 -2.21 21.84
N ARG A 41 -4.13 -1.00 22.15
CA ARG A 41 -4.81 0.26 21.80
C ARG A 41 -4.44 0.78 20.41
N GLY A 42 -3.29 0.37 19.89
CA GLY A 42 -2.88 0.71 18.52
C GLY A 42 -3.74 -0.01 17.47
N ASN A 43 -3.86 0.61 16.30
CA ASN A 43 -4.49 0.01 15.12
C ASN A 43 -3.54 -1.05 14.51
N ASN A 44 -3.49 -2.22 15.13
CA ASN A 44 -2.60 -3.30 14.71
C ASN A 44 -3.07 -4.02 13.43
N PHE A 45 -4.34 -3.82 13.03
CA PHE A 45 -4.86 -4.37 11.78
C PHE A 45 -4.21 -3.74 10.54
N ILE A 46 -3.53 -2.60 10.71
CA ILE A 46 -2.81 -1.91 9.64
C ILE A 46 -1.78 -2.78 8.92
N VAL A 47 -1.23 -3.82 9.58
CA VAL A 47 -0.30 -4.77 8.98
C VAL A 47 -0.95 -5.50 7.81
N PHE A 48 -2.20 -5.94 7.97
CA PHE A 48 -2.93 -6.60 6.88
C PHE A 48 -3.17 -5.63 5.73
N ASN A 49 -3.49 -4.37 6.03
CA ASN A 49 -3.67 -3.35 5.00
C ASN A 49 -2.39 -3.17 4.16
N CYS A 50 -1.23 -3.03 4.81
CA CYS A 50 0.04 -2.91 4.10
C CYS A 50 0.36 -4.13 3.22
N ILE A 51 0.01 -5.34 3.66
CA ILE A 51 0.25 -6.55 2.87
C ILE A 51 -0.67 -6.60 1.66
N VAL A 52 -1.94 -6.26 1.80
CA VAL A 52 -2.90 -6.20 0.70
C VAL A 52 -2.46 -5.16 -0.34
N ILE A 53 -2.08 -3.97 0.09
CA ILE A 53 -1.57 -2.90 -0.79
C ILE A 53 -0.31 -3.35 -1.56
N LEU A 54 0.65 -3.97 -0.86
CA LEU A 54 1.88 -4.45 -1.52
C LEU A 54 1.58 -5.57 -2.52
N TYR A 55 0.66 -6.46 -2.18
CA TYR A 55 0.21 -7.51 -3.08
C TYR A 55 -0.39 -6.90 -4.34
N ASP A 56 -1.36 -6.01 -4.19
CA ASP A 56 -2.06 -5.34 -5.29
C ASP A 56 -1.08 -4.65 -6.25
N PHE A 57 -0.21 -3.80 -5.72
CA PHE A 57 0.82 -3.11 -6.51
C PHE A 57 1.76 -4.06 -7.26
N ILE A 58 2.15 -5.19 -6.64
CA ILE A 58 3.00 -6.20 -7.30
C ILE A 58 2.24 -6.86 -8.46
N PHE A 59 0.98 -7.24 -8.24
CA PHE A 59 0.16 -7.91 -9.26
C PHE A 59 -0.10 -7.01 -10.46
N GLU A 60 -0.47 -5.76 -10.21
CA GLU A 60 -0.64 -4.77 -11.27
C GLU A 60 0.64 -4.51 -12.05
N THR A 61 1.78 -4.41 -11.35
CA THR A 61 3.08 -4.22 -12.01
C THR A 61 3.42 -5.42 -12.90
N ILE A 62 3.20 -6.65 -12.41
CA ILE A 62 3.41 -7.87 -13.20
C ILE A 62 2.49 -7.90 -14.42
N PHE A 63 1.20 -7.56 -14.25
CA PHE A 63 0.23 -7.47 -15.33
C PHE A 63 0.64 -6.43 -16.37
N LEU A 64 1.06 -5.25 -15.92
CA LEU A 64 1.51 -4.16 -16.79
C LEU A 64 2.73 -4.58 -17.62
N ILE A 65 3.71 -5.28 -17.04
CA ILE A 65 4.93 -5.67 -17.74
C ILE A 65 4.67 -6.82 -18.72
N ASN A 66 3.92 -7.83 -18.30
CA ASN A 66 3.83 -9.09 -19.04
C ASN A 66 2.63 -9.17 -19.99
N ASN A 67 1.49 -8.58 -19.62
CA ASN A 67 0.20 -8.86 -20.27
C ASN A 67 -0.47 -7.62 -20.89
N SER A 68 -0.05 -6.40 -20.52
CA SER A 68 -0.69 -5.15 -20.97
C SER A 68 -0.76 -4.95 -22.48
N ARG A 69 0.10 -5.64 -23.24
CA ARG A 69 0.18 -5.55 -24.70
C ARG A 69 -0.56 -6.66 -25.43
N ASP A 70 -1.14 -7.61 -24.72
CA ASP A 70 -1.88 -8.73 -25.32
C ASP A 70 -3.12 -8.22 -26.07
N VAL A 71 -3.69 -7.10 -25.61
CA VAL A 71 -4.78 -6.39 -26.28
C VAL A 71 -4.36 -4.94 -26.50
N GLU A 72 -3.90 -4.61 -27.71
CA GLU A 72 -3.36 -3.28 -28.05
C GLU A 72 -4.29 -2.11 -27.67
N PHE A 73 -5.61 -2.28 -27.84
CA PHE A 73 -6.59 -1.26 -27.50
C PHE A 73 -6.68 -0.98 -25.98
N LEU A 74 -6.36 -1.97 -25.13
CA LEU A 74 -6.41 -1.85 -23.67
C LEU A 74 -5.08 -1.39 -23.07
N PHE A 75 -4.00 -1.34 -23.85
CA PHE A 75 -2.69 -0.92 -23.37
C PHE A 75 -2.70 0.49 -22.76
N LEU A 76 -3.25 1.47 -23.50
CA LEU A 76 -3.30 2.85 -23.02
C LEU A 76 -4.22 3.03 -21.80
N PRO A 77 -5.45 2.48 -21.77
CA PRO A 77 -6.26 2.44 -20.55
C PRO A 77 -5.54 1.83 -19.34
N THR A 78 -4.86 0.70 -19.52
CA THR A 78 -4.10 0.02 -18.45
C THR A 78 -2.97 0.91 -17.92
N LEU A 79 -2.22 1.55 -18.81
CA LEU A 79 -1.14 2.46 -18.45
C LEU A 79 -1.66 3.65 -17.65
N LEU A 80 -2.78 4.24 -18.07
CA LEU A 80 -3.41 5.35 -17.36
C LEU A 80 -3.97 4.92 -16.01
N ALA A 81 -4.62 3.76 -15.93
CA ALA A 81 -5.16 3.23 -14.69
C ALA A 81 -4.06 2.93 -13.66
N PHE A 82 -2.86 2.53 -14.08
CA PHE A 82 -1.72 2.29 -13.19
C PHE A 82 -1.00 3.59 -12.78
N PHE A 83 -0.63 4.45 -13.73
CA PHE A 83 0.19 5.63 -13.42
C PHE A 83 -0.61 6.78 -12.79
N THR A 84 -1.92 6.87 -13.03
CA THR A 84 -2.74 7.95 -12.49
C THR A 84 -2.84 7.90 -10.96
N PRO A 85 -3.27 6.78 -10.33
CA PRO A 85 -3.26 6.66 -8.88
C PRO A 85 -1.87 6.87 -8.31
N LEU A 86 -0.84 6.30 -8.95
CA LEU A 86 0.55 6.40 -8.50
C LEU A 86 1.03 7.86 -8.36
N LEU A 87 0.75 8.69 -9.37
CA LEU A 87 1.11 10.10 -9.37
C LEU A 87 0.25 10.91 -8.39
N VAL A 88 -1.06 10.70 -8.40
CA VAL A 88 -2.00 11.40 -7.51
C VAL A 88 -1.65 11.13 -6.05
N ASN A 89 -1.42 9.87 -5.70
CA ASN A 89 -1.04 9.44 -4.37
C ASN A 89 0.26 10.06 -3.88
N LEU A 90 1.31 10.02 -4.71
CA LEU A 90 2.59 10.61 -4.35
C LEU A 90 2.47 12.12 -4.12
N LEU A 91 1.78 12.84 -5.01
CA LEU A 91 1.54 14.28 -4.88
C LEU A 91 0.74 14.59 -3.61
N MET A 92 -0.32 13.84 -3.35
CA MET A 92 -1.18 14.02 -2.19
C MET A 92 -0.45 13.69 -0.89
N ALA A 93 0.46 12.72 -0.89
CA ALA A 93 1.32 12.44 0.25
C ALA A 93 2.26 13.60 0.54
N PHE A 94 2.96 14.15 -0.46
CA PHE A 94 3.78 15.34 -0.29
C PHE A 94 2.97 16.55 0.21
N ILE A 95 1.80 16.81 -0.39
CA ILE A 95 0.90 17.89 0.03
C ILE A 95 0.51 17.69 1.50
N THR A 96 0.17 16.47 1.92
CA THR A 96 -0.18 16.17 3.30
C THR A 96 0.95 16.52 4.27
N ILE A 97 2.19 16.12 3.96
CA ILE A 97 3.37 16.47 4.79
C ILE A 97 3.59 17.99 4.83
N ILE A 98 3.51 18.68 3.68
CA ILE A 98 3.71 20.13 3.59
C ILE A 98 2.63 20.89 4.38
N VAL A 99 1.36 20.50 4.23
CA VAL A 99 0.24 21.12 4.95
C VAL A 99 0.46 21.00 6.46
N GLN A 100 0.86 19.83 6.95
CA GLN A 100 1.09 19.60 8.38
C GLN A 100 2.29 20.41 8.90
N CYS A 101 3.41 20.42 8.17
CA CYS A 101 4.63 21.13 8.57
C CYS A 101 4.50 22.67 8.49
N CYS A 102 3.91 23.19 7.41
CA CYS A 102 4.03 24.60 7.03
C CYS A 102 2.74 25.40 7.25
N ILE A 103 1.57 24.77 7.04
CA ILE A 103 0.28 25.47 7.07
C ILE A 103 -0.36 25.33 8.46
N VAL A 104 -0.58 24.10 8.90
CA VAL A 104 -1.12 23.80 10.24
C VAL A 104 -0.10 24.15 11.32
N LYS A 105 1.19 24.00 11.00
CA LYS A 105 2.32 24.21 11.92
C LYS A 105 2.17 23.39 13.20
N ASP A 106 1.68 22.15 13.05
CA ASP A 106 1.48 21.25 14.17
C ASP A 106 2.83 20.92 14.82
N LYS A 107 2.99 21.31 16.08
CA LYS A 107 4.25 21.13 16.80
C LYS A 107 4.54 19.64 17.02
N ALA A 108 3.54 18.85 17.37
CA ALA A 108 3.71 17.43 17.62
C ALA A 108 4.13 16.71 16.33
N PHE A 109 3.47 17.01 15.22
CA PHE A 109 3.86 16.48 13.91
C PHE A 109 5.28 16.87 13.53
N LYS A 110 5.67 18.14 13.72
CA LYS A 110 7.01 18.63 13.35
C LYS A 110 8.11 18.01 14.18
N ASP A 111 7.89 17.82 15.48
CA ASP A 111 8.85 17.19 16.38
C ASP A 111 9.02 15.71 15.98
N TRP A 112 7.90 15.00 15.76
CA TRP A 112 7.91 13.63 15.24
C TRP A 112 8.62 13.52 13.87
N PHE A 113 8.31 14.41 12.92
CA PHE A 113 8.89 14.40 11.57
C PHE A 113 10.41 14.63 11.59
N ARG A 114 10.90 15.48 12.50
CA ARG A 114 12.34 15.71 12.68
C ARG A 114 13.05 14.48 13.23
N GLU A 115 12.43 13.81 14.19
CA GLU A 115 12.98 12.59 14.80
C GLU A 115 12.99 11.41 13.80
N HIS A 116 11.97 11.31 12.96
CA HIS A 116 11.75 10.14 12.09
C HIS A 116 11.78 10.47 10.59
N PHE A 117 12.49 11.52 10.16
CA PHE A 117 12.43 12.04 8.78
C PHE A 117 12.70 10.98 7.70
N ARG A 118 13.65 10.05 7.94
CA ARG A 118 13.99 8.99 6.98
C ARG A 118 12.81 8.05 6.78
N PHE A 119 12.17 7.67 7.89
CA PHE A 119 10.99 6.81 7.88
C PHE A 119 9.81 7.52 7.20
N ALA A 120 9.59 8.79 7.51
CA ALA A 120 8.56 9.60 6.85
C ALA A 120 8.78 9.71 5.34
N ALA A 121 10.02 9.88 4.88
CA ALA A 121 10.36 9.92 3.46
C ALA A 121 10.06 8.58 2.76
N VAL A 122 10.46 7.45 3.36
CA VAL A 122 10.13 6.11 2.85
C VAL A 122 8.61 5.93 2.76
N MET A 123 7.87 6.30 3.81
CA MET A 123 6.41 6.17 3.82
C MET A 123 5.73 7.10 2.81
N THR A 124 6.31 8.25 2.50
CA THR A 124 5.81 9.15 1.45
C THR A 124 6.02 8.56 0.05
N ILE A 125 7.15 7.86 -0.17
CA ILE A 125 7.41 7.16 -1.43
C ILE A 125 6.51 5.93 -1.56
N LEU A 126 6.40 5.12 -0.50
CA LEU A 126 5.48 3.98 -0.47
C LEU A 126 4.03 4.41 -0.64
N ALA A 127 3.67 5.60 -0.13
CA ALA A 127 2.36 6.16 -0.33
C ALA A 127 2.01 6.37 -1.80
N ALA A 128 2.98 6.41 -2.73
CA ALA A 128 2.69 6.40 -4.17
C ALA A 128 1.88 5.17 -4.59
N ALA A 129 2.21 3.99 -4.06
CA ALA A 129 1.45 2.77 -4.33
C ALA A 129 0.02 2.90 -3.77
N ASP A 130 -0.11 3.30 -2.49
CA ASP A 130 -1.39 3.65 -1.90
C ASP A 130 -1.19 4.66 -0.75
N ILE A 131 -1.95 5.76 -0.79
CA ILE A 131 -1.93 6.80 0.23
C ILE A 131 -2.18 6.29 1.67
N ASN A 132 -2.79 5.12 1.82
CA ASN A 132 -2.99 4.41 3.08
C ASN A 132 -1.68 4.06 3.81
N PHE A 133 -0.53 4.04 3.15
CA PHE A 133 0.76 3.94 3.85
C PHE A 133 0.98 5.09 4.84
N LEU A 134 0.37 6.26 4.62
CA LEU A 134 0.41 7.34 5.61
C LEU A 134 -0.36 6.99 6.90
N ARG A 135 -1.39 6.14 6.83
CA ARG A 135 -2.13 5.68 8.03
C ARG A 135 -1.30 4.72 8.86
N LEU A 136 -0.32 4.02 8.28
CA LEU A 136 0.64 3.21 9.03
C LEU A 136 1.44 4.07 10.01
N VAL A 137 1.85 5.26 9.57
CA VAL A 137 2.62 6.22 10.36
C VAL A 137 1.85 6.71 11.59
N CYS A 138 0.52 6.72 11.53
CA CYS A 138 -0.37 7.14 12.62
C CYS A 138 -1.08 5.99 13.34
N SER A 139 -0.66 4.75 13.09
CA SER A 139 -1.38 3.56 13.57
C SER A 139 -1.17 3.27 15.05
N GLY A 140 -0.12 3.82 15.68
CA GLY A 140 0.32 3.45 17.01
C GLY A 140 0.82 2.02 17.12
N TYR A 141 1.19 1.38 15.99
CA TYR A 141 1.59 -0.02 15.96
C TYR A 141 2.74 -0.32 16.93
N GLY A 142 2.52 -1.26 17.84
CA GLY A 142 3.54 -1.77 18.76
C GLY A 142 4.20 -0.74 19.70
N LYS A 143 3.60 0.45 19.90
CA LYS A 143 4.17 1.59 20.67
C LYS A 143 5.50 2.12 20.15
N PHE A 144 5.88 1.82 18.91
CA PHE A 144 7.08 2.44 18.35
C PHE A 144 6.80 3.91 18.02
N SER A 145 7.73 4.80 18.38
CA SER A 145 7.60 6.25 18.13
C SER A 145 7.47 6.57 16.63
N MET A 146 8.06 5.75 15.76
CA MET A 146 7.90 5.90 14.32
C MET A 146 6.46 5.69 13.81
N PHE A 147 5.61 4.99 14.56
CA PHE A 147 4.19 4.79 14.23
C PHE A 147 3.25 5.64 15.09
N SER A 148 3.78 6.56 15.91
CA SER A 148 3.00 7.42 16.80
C SER A 148 2.82 8.83 16.25
N CYS A 149 2.81 9.00 14.93
CA CYS A 149 2.53 10.29 14.33
C CYS A 149 1.08 10.70 14.61
N GLU A 150 0.87 11.96 14.98
CA GLU A 150 -0.45 12.56 15.08
C GLU A 150 -0.63 13.53 13.91
N PHE A 151 -1.35 13.10 12.86
CA PHE A 151 -1.83 14.05 11.86
C PHE A 151 -2.91 14.92 12.49
N SER A 152 -2.99 16.20 12.11
CA SER A 152 -4.16 17.01 12.44
C SER A 152 -5.41 16.34 11.84
N THR A 153 -6.20 15.74 12.72
CA THR A 153 -7.11 14.62 12.42
C THR A 153 -8.23 14.99 11.45
N ARG A 154 -8.51 16.28 11.25
CA ARG A 154 -9.63 16.72 10.43
C ARG A 154 -9.27 16.96 8.97
N THR A 155 -8.05 17.36 8.64
CA THR A 155 -7.70 17.79 7.29
C THR A 155 -6.94 16.69 6.54
N ALA A 156 -5.85 16.17 7.12
CA ALA A 156 -5.05 15.13 6.48
C ALA A 156 -5.81 13.81 6.31
N MET A 157 -6.49 13.33 7.36
CA MET A 157 -7.26 12.08 7.25
C MET A 157 -8.40 12.17 6.23
N LYS A 158 -9.05 13.34 6.11
CA LYS A 158 -10.08 13.54 5.07
C LYS A 158 -9.48 13.52 3.67
N MET A 159 -8.30 14.10 3.47
CA MET A 159 -7.60 14.03 2.19
C MET A 159 -7.24 12.59 1.84
N ILE A 160 -6.68 11.84 2.79
CA ILE A 160 -6.32 10.43 2.60
C ILE A 160 -7.54 9.62 2.18
N VAL A 161 -8.64 9.69 2.93
CA VAL A 161 -9.88 8.94 2.61
C VAL A 161 -10.49 9.36 1.27
N LEU A 162 -10.44 10.66 0.95
CA LEU A 162 -10.97 11.16 -0.32
C LEU A 162 -10.15 10.64 -1.52
N VAL A 163 -8.82 10.64 -1.41
CA VAL A 163 -7.92 10.14 -2.45
C VAL A 163 -8.08 8.64 -2.62
N GLU A 164 -8.09 7.89 -1.51
CA GLU A 164 -8.36 6.44 -1.49
C GLU A 164 -9.67 6.14 -2.25
N PHE A 165 -10.75 6.85 -1.94
CA PHE A 165 -12.02 6.69 -2.64
C PHE A 165 -11.90 6.97 -4.15
N PHE A 166 -11.22 8.04 -4.56
CA PHE A 166 -11.07 8.35 -5.99
C PHE A 166 -10.19 7.33 -6.73
N ASN A 167 -9.14 6.83 -6.10
CA ASN A 167 -8.27 5.82 -6.72
C ASN A 167 -9.05 4.54 -6.99
N SER A 168 -9.83 4.03 -6.03
CA SER A 168 -10.67 2.85 -6.26
C SER A 168 -11.62 3.02 -7.47
N PHE A 169 -12.12 4.23 -7.73
CA PHE A 169 -12.92 4.48 -8.94
C PHE A 169 -12.10 4.48 -10.24
N ILE A 170 -10.86 4.94 -10.21
CA ILE A 170 -9.98 5.08 -11.38
C ILE A 170 -9.26 3.77 -11.69
N GLU A 171 -8.95 2.99 -10.66
CA GLU A 171 -8.15 1.78 -10.70
C GLU A 171 -9.05 0.56 -10.84
N ASP A 172 -9.96 0.35 -9.89
CA ASP A 172 -10.77 -0.87 -9.82
C ASP A 172 -11.77 -0.96 -10.99
N ILE A 173 -12.42 0.14 -11.40
CA ILE A 173 -13.46 0.09 -12.45
C ILE A 173 -12.88 -0.32 -13.82
N PRO A 174 -11.79 0.30 -14.32
CA PRO A 174 -11.15 -0.17 -15.54
C PRO A 174 -10.56 -1.58 -15.37
N GLN A 175 -9.94 -1.88 -14.23
CA GLN A 175 -9.32 -3.19 -14.01
C GLN A 175 -10.34 -4.33 -14.01
N LEU A 176 -11.54 -4.16 -13.44
CA LEU A 176 -12.62 -5.16 -13.51
C LEU A 176 -13.06 -5.52 -14.94
N THR A 177 -12.75 -4.67 -15.92
CA THR A 177 -13.05 -4.91 -17.34
C THR A 177 -11.85 -5.43 -18.11
N ILE A 178 -10.62 -5.16 -17.63
CA ILE A 178 -9.36 -5.43 -18.34
C ILE A 178 -8.67 -6.72 -17.84
N GLN A 179 -8.76 -7.00 -16.54
CA GLN A 179 -8.23 -8.21 -15.87
C GLN A 179 -9.27 -9.33 -15.83
#